data_AF-A0A2S6Q8K7-F1
#
_entry.id   AF-A0A2S6Q8K7-F1
#
_cell.length_a   1.000
_cell.length_b   1.000
_cell.length_c   1.000
_cell.angle_alpha   90.00
_cell.angle_beta   90.00
_cell.angle_gamma   90.00
#
_symmetry.space_group_name_H-M   'P 1'
#
loop_
_entity.id
_entity.type
_entity.pdbx_description
1 polymer ?
#
loop_
_entity_poly.entity_id
_entity_poly.type
_entity_poly.pdbx_seq_one_letter_code
_entity_poly.pdbx_strand_id
1 'polypeptide(L)'
;MNVHRISVQNLPAVPCLILGFAMQFTGAFMVLLDFHRNYGAILLIAFVIVASMLHHRFWEMEEPERRSYHFLLITNNVAIVGGLLFLI
;
A
#
# COMPACT_ATOMS: atom_id res chain seq x y z
N MET A 1 8.44 7.38 17.02
CA MET A 1 8.02 7.79 15.66
C MET A 1 8.14 9.30 15.55
N ASN A 2 8.97 9.84 14.65
CA ASN A 2 9.27 11.28 14.58
C ASN A 2 8.11 12.03 13.90
N VAL A 3 7.17 12.56 14.70
CA VAL A 3 5.97 13.27 14.24
C VAL A 3 6.28 14.43 13.30
N HIS A 4 7.47 15.04 13.45
CA HIS A 4 7.98 16.12 12.63
C HIS A 4 8.16 15.75 11.13
N ARG A 5 8.39 14.47 10.80
CA ARG A 5 8.52 14.00 9.40
C ARG A 5 7.15 13.88 8.71
N ILE A 6 6.10 13.53 9.46
CA ILE A 6 4.73 13.31 8.94
C ILE A 6 4.17 14.62 8.37
N SER A 7 4.35 15.71 9.12
CA SER A 7 3.93 17.06 8.68
C SER A 7 4.72 17.56 7.47
N VAL A 8 6.03 17.28 7.40
CA VAL A 8 6.89 17.73 6.29
C VAL A 8 6.63 16.95 5.00
N GLN A 9 6.20 15.69 5.10
CA GLN A 9 5.95 14.82 3.94
C GLN A 9 4.48 14.81 3.48
N ASN A 10 3.61 15.65 4.06
CA ASN A 10 2.16 15.67 3.79
C ASN A 10 1.51 14.28 3.93
N LEU A 11 2.02 13.46 4.83
CA LEU A 11 1.46 12.14 5.09
C LEU A 11 0.20 12.28 5.95
N PRO A 12 -0.86 11.50 5.67
CA PRO A 12 -2.07 11.52 6.49
C PRO A 12 -1.75 11.15 7.95
N ALA A 13 -2.53 11.70 8.88
CA ALA A 13 -2.27 11.61 10.31
C ALA A 13 -2.10 10.16 10.80
N VAL A 14 -1.42 9.98 11.94
CA VAL A 14 -1.14 8.68 12.57
C VAL A 14 -2.35 7.73 12.64
N PRO A 15 -3.61 8.19 12.88
CA PRO A 15 -4.78 7.32 12.84
C PRO A 15 -5.00 6.61 11.49
N CYS A 16 -4.65 7.24 10.37
CA CYS A 16 -4.79 6.64 9.04
C CYS A 16 -3.83 5.46 8.84
N LEU A 17 -2.64 5.49 9.47
CA LEU A 17 -1.71 4.35 9.44
C LEU A 17 -2.28 3.12 10.16
N ILE A 18 -2.88 3.33 11.34
CA ILE A 18 -3.51 2.25 12.12
C ILE A 18 -4.64 1.63 11.31
N LEU A 19 -5.48 2.46 10.67
CA LEU A 19 -6.56 2.00 9.80
C LEU A 19 -6.01 1.22 8.59
N GLY A 20 -4.94 1.70 7.96
CA GLY A 20 -4.26 0.98 6.88
C GLY A 20 -3.79 -0.40 7.30
N PHE A 21 -3.13 -0.53 8.46
CA PHE A 21 -2.73 -1.82 8.99
C PHE A 21 -3.92 -2.73 9.28
N ALA A 22 -4.98 -2.20 9.89
CA ALA A 22 -6.20 -2.98 10.16
C ALA A 22 -6.82 -3.53 8.87
N MET A 23 -6.90 -2.72 7.81
CA MET A 23 -7.37 -3.16 6.49
C MET A 23 -6.46 -4.24 5.90
N GLN A 24 -5.14 -4.03 5.95
CA GLN A 24 -4.16 -4.97 5.40
C GLN A 24 -4.21 -6.33 6.10
N PHE A 25 -4.22 -6.36 7.43
CA PHE A 25 -4.32 -7.62 8.18
C PHE A 25 -5.66 -8.31 7.95
N THR A 26 -6.77 -7.56 7.97
CA THR A 26 -8.10 -8.14 7.74
C THR A 26 -8.19 -8.78 6.36
N GLY A 27 -7.77 -8.08 5.30
CA GLY A 27 -7.77 -8.63 3.95
C GLY A 27 -6.84 -9.82 3.80
N ALA A 28 -5.67 -9.79 4.43
CA ALA A 28 -4.73 -10.91 4.43
C ALA A 28 -5.32 -12.15 5.10
N PHE A 29 -5.97 -12.01 6.27
CA PHE A 29 -6.62 -13.13 6.95
C PHE A 29 -7.80 -13.69 6.17
N MET A 30 -8.61 -12.86 5.53
CA MET A 30 -9.70 -13.30 4.64
C MET A 30 -9.19 -14.16 3.50
N VAL A 31 -8.11 -13.74 2.83
CA VAL A 31 -7.50 -14.52 1.75
C VAL A 31 -6.83 -15.80 2.28
N LEU A 32 -6.10 -15.71 3.41
CA LEU A 32 -5.34 -16.83 3.97
C LEU A 32 -6.24 -17.97 4.47
N LEU A 33 -7.36 -17.63 5.10
CA LEU A 33 -8.32 -18.60 5.65
C LEU A 33 -9.37 -19.04 4.62
N ASP A 34 -9.26 -18.57 3.37
CA ASP A 34 -10.28 -18.71 2.31
C ASP A 34 -11.68 -18.22 2.74
N PHE A 35 -11.72 -17.36 3.76
CA PHE A 35 -12.94 -16.81 4.32
C PHE A 35 -13.30 -15.54 3.55
N HIS A 36 -14.30 -15.63 2.67
CA HIS A 36 -14.71 -14.52 1.80
C HIS A 36 -13.54 -13.97 0.95
N ARG A 37 -12.78 -14.89 0.33
CA ARG A 37 -11.57 -14.59 -0.43
C ARG A 37 -11.71 -13.41 -1.40
N ASN A 38 -12.81 -13.34 -2.16
CA ASN A 38 -13.03 -12.28 -3.15
C ASN A 38 -13.09 -10.89 -2.49
N TYR A 39 -13.77 -10.75 -1.35
CA TYR A 39 -13.84 -9.48 -0.61
C TYR A 39 -12.49 -9.12 0.01
N GLY A 40 -11.76 -10.11 0.54
CA GLY A 40 -10.40 -9.93 1.05
C GLY A 40 -9.44 -9.44 -0.04
N ALA A 41 -9.51 -10.03 -1.23
CA ALA A 41 -8.70 -9.62 -2.38
C ALA A 41 -9.01 -8.20 -2.84
N ILE A 42 -10.30 -7.83 -2.98
CA ILE A 42 -10.71 -6.46 -3.33
C ILE A 42 -10.21 -5.44 -2.28
N LEU A 43 -10.34 -5.77 -0.99
CA LEU A 43 -9.87 -4.92 0.11
C LEU A 43 -8.35 -4.70 0.04
N LEU A 44 -7.58 -5.77 -0.21
CA LEU A 44 -6.13 -5.70 -0.37
C LEU A 44 -5.72 -4.90 -1.62
N ILE A 45 -6.41 -5.06 -2.75
CA ILE A 45 -6.16 -4.28 -3.97
C ILE A 45 -6.36 -2.79 -3.68
N ALA A 46 -7.49 -2.42 -3.07
CA ALA A 46 -7.78 -1.03 -2.73
C ALA A 46 -6.71 -0.46 -1.79
N PHE A 47 -6.31 -1.22 -0.77
CA PHE A 47 -5.23 -0.84 0.16
C PHE A 47 -3.90 -0.62 -0.57
N VAL A 48 -3.47 -1.57 -1.40
CA VAL A 48 -2.18 -1.49 -2.13
C VAL A 48 -2.15 -0.27 -3.04
N ILE A 49 -3.23 0.03 -3.76
CA ILE A 49 -3.32 1.21 -4.63
C ILE A 49 -3.17 2.50 -3.81
N VAL A 50 -3.97 2.66 -2.75
CA VAL A 50 -3.94 3.87 -1.91
C VAL A 50 -2.57 4.02 -1.22
N ALA A 51 -2.04 2.94 -0.65
CA ALA A 51 -0.73 2.94 0.00
C ALA A 51 0.40 3.32 -0.98
N SER A 52 0.33 2.82 -2.23
CA SER A 52 1.30 3.13 -3.27
C SER A 52 1.28 4.60 -3.67
N MET A 53 0.09 5.17 -3.86
CA MET A 53 -0.07 6.58 -4.21
C MET A 53 0.42 7.51 -3.09
N LEU A 54 0.31 7.10 -1.83
CA LEU A 54 0.78 7.89 -0.69
C LEU A 54 2.31 7.83 -0.52
N HIS A 55 2.93 6.66 -0.67
CA HIS A 55 4.33 6.44 -0.26
C HIS A 55 5.33 6.36 -1.42
N HIS A 56 4.90 6.06 -2.64
CA HIS A 56 5.79 5.80 -3.78
C HIS A 56 5.58 6.78 -4.93
N ARG A 57 5.38 8.06 -4.62
CA ARG A 57 5.35 9.19 -5.57
C ARG A 57 6.74 9.44 -6.18
N PHE A 58 7.25 8.47 -6.93
CA PHE A 58 8.61 8.51 -7.50
C PHE A 58 8.79 9.70 -8.46
N TRP A 59 7.70 10.13 -9.10
CA TRP A 59 7.67 11.26 -10.02
C TRP A 59 7.97 12.61 -9.38
N GLU A 60 7.93 12.72 -8.05
CA GLU A 60 8.27 13.94 -7.30
C GLU A 60 9.66 13.89 -6.67
N MET A 61 10.41 12.80 -6.84
CA MET A 61 11.72 12.63 -6.21
C MET A 61 12.83 13.13 -7.13
N GLU A 62 13.66 14.04 -6.64
CA GLU A 62 14.78 14.61 -7.41
C GLU A 62 16.02 13.71 -7.44
N GLU A 63 16.29 13.01 -6.33
CA GLU A 63 17.42 12.09 -6.20
C GLU A 63 17.23 10.83 -7.10
N PRO A 64 18.15 10.56 -8.06
CA PRO A 64 18.00 9.48 -9.03
C PRO A 64 17.92 8.06 -8.43
N GLU A 65 18.72 7.81 -7.38
CA GLU A 65 18.75 6.52 -6.69
C GLU A 65 17.40 6.25 -6.00
N ARG A 66 16.89 7.27 -5.30
CA ARG A 66 15.62 7.20 -4.59
C ARG A 66 14.44 7.07 -5.55
N ARG A 67 14.44 7.81 -6.66
CA ARG A 67 13.44 7.68 -7.73
C ARG A 67 13.38 6.24 -8.28
N SER A 68 14.54 5.67 -8.60
CA SER A 68 14.63 4.30 -9.14
C SER A 68 14.12 3.26 -8.15
N TYR A 69 14.48 3.41 -6.87
CA TYR A 69 14.01 2.54 -5.80
C TYR A 69 12.48 2.60 -5.61
N HIS A 70 11.89 3.80 -5.56
CA HIS A 70 10.44 3.94 -5.43
C HIS A 70 9.68 3.49 -6.69
N PHE A 71 10.27 3.60 -7.87
CA PHE A 71 9.72 3.03 -9.10
C PHE A 71 9.64 1.49 -9.02
N LEU A 72 10.72 0.83 -8.58
CA LEU A 72 10.74 -0.61 -8.33
C LEU A 72 9.62 -1.05 -7.37
N LEU A 73 9.41 -0.30 -6.28
CA LEU A 73 8.36 -0.58 -5.31
C LEU A 73 6.96 -0.45 -5.90
N ILE A 74 6.69 0.58 -6.72
CA ILE A 74 5.43 0.67 -7.47
C ILE A 74 5.23 -0.54 -8.37
N THR A 75 6.25 -0.95 -9.12
CA THR A 75 6.13 -2.11 -10.03
C THR A 75 5.86 -3.40 -9.25
N ASN A 76 6.48 -3.58 -8.08
CA ASN A 76 6.19 -4.72 -7.21
C ASN A 76 4.73 -4.71 -6.75
N ASN A 77 4.22 -3.56 -6.30
CA ASN A 77 2.82 -3.42 -5.91
C ASN A 77 1.84 -3.70 -7.06
N VAL A 78 2.18 -3.32 -8.29
CA VAL A 78 1.39 -3.69 -9.48
C VAL A 78 1.36 -5.21 -9.68
N ALA A 79 2.49 -5.90 -9.52
CA ALA A 79 2.54 -7.36 -9.59
C ALA A 79 1.69 -8.03 -8.48
N ILE A 80 1.73 -7.49 -7.25
CA ILE A 80 0.88 -7.95 -6.15
C ILE A 80 -0.61 -7.78 -6.50
N VAL A 81 -1.01 -6.62 -7.03
CA VAL A 81 -2.40 -6.40 -7.49
C VAL A 81 -2.77 -7.39 -8.58
N GLY A 82 -1.89 -7.65 -9.54
CA GLY A 82 -2.08 -8.69 -10.55
C GLY A 82 -2.32 -10.08 -9.95
N GLY A 83 -1.54 -10.46 -8.94
CA GLY A 83 -1.74 -11.70 -8.18
C GLY A 83 -3.09 -11.76 -7.46
N LEU A 84 -3.50 -10.66 -6.84
CA LEU A 84 -4.78 -10.55 -6.14
C LEU A 84 -5.98 -10.58 -7.09
N LEU A 85 -5.85 -10.08 -8.32
CA LEU A 85 -6.90 -10.12 -9.34
C LEU A 85 -7.25 -11.56 -9.76
N PHE A 86 -6.31 -12.50 -9.70
CA PHE A 86 -6.61 -13.93 -9.90
C PHE A 86 -7.47 -14.53 -8.77
N LEU A 87 -7.59 -13.82 -7.65
CA LEU A 87 -8.34 -14.31 -6.50
C LEU A 87 -9.85 -13.98 -6.56
N ILE A 88 -10.24 -13.06 -7.44
CA ILE A 88 -11.61 -12.54 -7.62
C ILE A 88 -12.33 -13.36 -8.68
#